data_AF-A0A1X9XS16-F1
#
_entry.id   AF-A0A1X9XS16-F1
#
_cell.length_a   1.000
_cell.length_b   1.000
_cell.length_c   1.000
_cell.angle_alpha   90.00
_cell.angle_beta   90.00
_cell.angle_gamma   90.00
#
_symmetry.space_group_name_H-M   'P 1'
#
loop_
_entity.id
_entity.type
_entity.pdbx_description
1 polymer ?
#
loop_
_entity_poly.entity_id
_entity_poly.type
_entity_poly.pdbx_seq_one_letter_code
_entity_poly.pdbx_strand_id
1 'polypeptide(L)'
;NVKETGNQQIMVCERGASFGYNNLVSDMRSLAVMRDTGCPVVFDATHSVQLPGGQGTASGGQREFVPVLSRAAVAVGIAGLFV
;
A
#
# COMPACT_ATOMS: atom_id res chain seq x y z
N ASN A 1 -4.27 12.33 -17.41
CA ASN A 1 -3.99 12.21 -15.96
C ASN A 1 -5.22 12.68 -15.17
N VAL A 2 -5.54 12.11 -14.00
CA VAL A 2 -6.64 12.61 -13.13
C VAL A 2 -6.49 14.10 -12.80
N LYS A 3 -5.25 14.62 -12.71
CA LYS A 3 -5.00 16.07 -12.52
C LYS A 3 -5.40 16.94 -13.72
N GLU A 4 -5.34 16.40 -14.95
CA GLU A 4 -5.68 17.16 -16.17
C GLU A 4 -7.18 17.43 -16.29
N THR A 5 -8.01 16.69 -15.55
CA THR A 5 -9.46 16.95 -15.49
C THR A 5 -9.83 18.08 -14.52
N GLY A 6 -8.83 18.72 -13.89
CA GLY A 6 -9.02 19.75 -12.87
C GLY A 6 -9.23 19.22 -11.45
N ASN A 7 -9.25 17.90 -11.26
CA ASN A 7 -9.42 17.30 -9.93
C ASN A 7 -8.12 17.39 -9.10
N GLN A 8 -8.20 18.08 -7.95
CA GLN A 8 -7.09 18.19 -6.99
C GLN A 8 -7.28 17.29 -5.74
N GLN A 9 -8.43 16.63 -5.60
CA GLN A 9 -8.76 15.74 -4.49
C GLN A 9 -8.27 14.32 -4.81
N ILE A 10 -6.95 14.13 -4.81
CA ILE A 10 -6.30 12.88 -5.18
C ILE A 10 -5.45 12.40 -4.01
N MET A 11 -5.59 11.13 -3.66
CA MET A 11 -4.69 10.41 -2.76
C MET A 11 -4.01 9.29 -3.53
N VAL A 12 -2.77 8.96 -3.14
CA VAL A 12 -2.03 7.83 -3.70
C VAL A 12 -1.87 6.75 -2.63
N CYS A 13 -2.12 5.50 -3.00
CA CYS A 13 -2.19 4.39 -2.04
C CYS A 13 -1.15 3.32 -2.37
N GLU A 14 -0.26 3.04 -1.41
CA GLU A 14 0.66 1.91 -1.45
C GLU A 14 -0.04 0.65 -0.93
N ARG A 15 0.02 -0.45 -1.67
CA ARG A 15 -0.68 -1.70 -1.35
C ARG A 15 0.14 -2.97 -1.59
N GLY A 16 1.46 -2.84 -1.67
CA GLY A 16 2.40 -3.92 -1.97
C GLY A 16 2.66 -4.07 -3.47
N ALA A 17 3.91 -4.37 -3.80
CA ALA A 17 4.37 -4.72 -5.14
C ALA A 17 4.64 -6.22 -5.25
N SER A 18 4.49 -6.80 -6.44
CA SER A 18 4.76 -8.22 -6.66
C SER A 18 6.20 -8.59 -6.31
N PHE A 19 6.36 -9.65 -5.52
CA PHE A 19 7.66 -10.17 -5.12
C PHE A 19 7.74 -11.67 -5.41
N GLY A 20 8.02 -12.00 -6.67
CA GLY A 20 7.87 -13.37 -7.16
C GLY A 20 6.40 -13.76 -7.33
N TYR A 21 6.14 -15.07 -7.28
CA TYR A 21 4.79 -15.60 -7.44
C TYR A 21 4.00 -15.56 -6.13
N ASN A 22 2.74 -15.13 -6.24
CA ASN A 22 1.75 -15.21 -5.15
C ASN A 22 2.15 -14.49 -3.86
N ASN A 23 3.06 -13.51 -3.93
CA ASN A 23 3.53 -12.76 -2.78
C ASN A 23 3.72 -11.27 -3.10
N LEU A 24 3.60 -10.45 -2.06
CA LEU A 24 3.77 -9.00 -2.13
C LEU A 24 4.86 -8.55 -1.16
N VAL A 25 5.54 -7.46 -1.52
CA VAL A 25 6.45 -6.73 -0.63
C VAL A 25 6.07 -5.26 -0.61
N SER A 26 6.05 -4.67 0.58
CA SER A 26 5.90 -3.22 0.75
C SER A 26 7.27 -2.60 0.97
N ASP A 27 7.80 -1.91 -0.04
CA ASP A 27 9.03 -1.13 0.10
C ASP A 27 8.71 0.19 0.79
N MET A 28 9.12 0.35 2.05
CA MET A 28 8.85 1.58 2.82
C MET A 28 9.47 2.84 2.21
N ARG A 29 10.45 2.71 1.30
CA ARG A 29 10.98 3.84 0.54
C ARG A 29 9.96 4.38 -0.47
N SER A 30 9.06 3.53 -0.97
CA SER A 30 8.03 3.94 -1.93
C SER A 30 7.13 5.03 -1.34
N LEU A 31 6.82 4.94 -0.04
CA LEU A 31 6.02 5.94 0.66
C LEU A 31 6.66 7.33 0.65
N ALA A 32 7.99 7.40 0.73
CA ALA A 32 8.73 8.65 0.60
C ALA A 32 8.73 9.15 -0.85
N VAL A 33 9.02 8.27 -1.82
CA VAL A 33 9.02 8.60 -3.26
C VAL A 33 7.64 9.06 -3.73
N MET A 34 6.56 8.44 -3.26
CA MET A 34 5.18 8.79 -3.63
C MET A 34 4.79 10.21 -3.17
N ARG A 35 5.48 10.81 -2.19
CA ARG A 35 5.24 12.21 -1.81
C ARG A 35 5.61 13.19 -2.92
N ASP A 36 6.52 12.82 -3.83
CA ASP A 36 6.90 13.65 -4.98
C ASP A 36 5.72 13.88 -5.93
N THR A 37 4.65 13.07 -5.82
CA THR A 37 3.39 13.29 -6.55
C THR A 37 2.63 14.53 -6.06
N GLY A 38 2.97 15.06 -4.89
CA GLY A 38 2.25 16.16 -4.22
C GLY A 38 0.86 15.75 -3.69
N CYS A 39 0.54 14.46 -3.67
CA CYS A 39 -0.72 13.92 -3.17
C CYS A 39 -0.52 13.31 -1.76
N PRO A 40 -1.53 13.33 -0.88
CA PRO A 40 -1.48 12.57 0.36
C PRO A 40 -1.25 11.08 0.09
N VAL A 41 -0.28 10.50 0.80
CA VAL A 41 0.09 9.09 0.67
C VAL A 41 -0.64 8.27 1.73
N VAL A 42 -1.36 7.25 1.31
CA VAL A 42 -2.08 6.29 2.16
C VAL A 42 -1.39 4.93 2.06
N PHE A 43 -1.38 4.17 3.15
CA PHE A 43 -0.89 2.79 3.16
C PHE A 43 -2.04 1.82 3.41
N ASP A 44 -2.27 0.91 2.48
CA ASP A 44 -3.25 -0.18 2.59
C ASP A 44 -2.63 -1.36 3.33
N ALA A 45 -2.92 -1.42 4.64
CA ALA A 45 -2.31 -2.37 5.53
C ALA A 45 -2.85 -3.79 5.34
N THR A 46 -4.11 -3.94 4.95
CA THR A 46 -4.75 -5.25 4.83
C THR A 46 -4.46 -5.93 3.51
N HIS A 47 -4.34 -5.18 2.41
CA HIS A 47 -3.96 -5.76 1.11
C HIS A 47 -2.46 -5.96 0.94
N SER A 48 -1.62 -5.16 1.60
CA SER A 48 -0.16 -5.31 1.53
C SER A 48 0.37 -6.65 2.06
N VAL A 49 -0.42 -7.35 2.88
CA VAL A 49 -0.11 -8.68 3.44
C VAL A 49 -0.85 -9.82 2.75
N GLN A 50 -1.51 -9.55 1.62
CA GLN A 50 -2.18 -10.60 0.86
C GLN A 50 -1.17 -11.51 0.18
N LEU A 51 -1.59 -12.77 -0.01
CA LEU A 51 -0.94 -13.76 -0.85
C LEU A 51 -1.84 -13.97 -2.07
N PRO A 52 -1.63 -13.21 -3.17
CA PRO A 52 -2.51 -13.24 -4.33
C PRO A 52 -2.60 -14.66 -4.90
N GLY A 53 -3.81 -15.20 -5.04
CA GLY A 53 -4.01 -16.58 -5.53
C GLY A 53 -3.46 -17.68 -4.61
N GLY A 54 -3.07 -17.36 -3.37
CA GLY A 54 -2.47 -18.30 -2.41
C GLY A 54 -3.41 -19.42 -1.93
N GLN A 55 -4.72 -19.35 -2.21
CA GLN A 55 -5.70 -20.39 -1.90
C GLN A 55 -6.34 -21.01 -3.16
N GLY A 56 -5.69 -20.91 -4.33
CA GLY A 56 -6.20 -21.43 -5.59
C GLY A 56 -7.31 -20.57 -6.19
N THR A 57 -8.51 -20.58 -5.58
CA THR A 57 -9.67 -19.78 -6.03
C THR A 57 -9.82 -18.44 -5.31
N ALA A 58 -9.03 -18.21 -4.26
CA ALA A 58 -9.07 -16.99 -3.45
C ALA A 58 -7.65 -16.51 -3.08
N SER A 59 -7.56 -15.24 -2.69
CA SER A 59 -6.34 -14.69 -2.08
C SER A 59 -6.25 -15.10 -0.62
N GLY A 60 -5.08 -15.59 -0.23
CA GLY A 60 -4.72 -15.75 1.19
C GLY A 60 -4.22 -14.43 1.77
N GLY A 61 -3.70 -14.47 2.99
CA GLY A 61 -3.00 -13.34 3.58
C GLY A 61 -2.46 -13.63 4.96
N GLN A 62 -1.53 -12.79 5.40
CA GLN A 62 -0.82 -12.91 6.66
C GLN A 62 -1.23 -11.78 7.59
N ARG A 63 -2.46 -11.89 8.12
CA ARG A 63 -3.09 -10.84 8.95
C ARG A 63 -2.28 -10.49 10.19
N GLU A 64 -1.48 -11.43 10.69
CA GLU A 64 -0.52 -11.23 11.78
C GLU A 64 0.49 -10.10 11.50
N PHE A 65 0.73 -9.76 10.23
CA PHE A 65 1.65 -8.68 9.85
C PHE A 65 1.00 -7.31 9.67
N VAL A 66 -0.34 -7.21 9.68
CA VAL A 66 -1.04 -5.91 9.59
C VAL A 66 -0.53 -4.92 10.64
N PRO A 67 -0.43 -5.26 11.94
CA PRO A 67 -0.01 -4.29 12.94
C PRO A 67 1.44 -3.81 12.75
N VAL A 68 2.36 -4.68 12.31
CA VAL A 68 3.77 -4.30 12.16
C VAL A 68 3.98 -3.41 10.94
N LEU A 69 3.36 -3.72 9.80
CA LEU A 69 3.49 -2.90 8.60
C LEU A 69 2.75 -1.57 8.76
N SER A 70 1.59 -1.54 9.42
CA SER A 70 0.91 -0.28 9.76
C SER A 70 1.80 0.65 10.57
N ARG A 71 2.47 0.13 11.62
CA ARG A 71 3.38 0.94 12.43
C ARG A 71 4.60 1.43 11.64
N ALA A 72 5.16 0.59 10.76
CA ALA A 72 6.26 0.97 9.89
C ALA A 72 5.84 2.13 8.96
N ALA A 73 4.69 2.01 8.30
CA ALA A 73 4.19 3.04 7.40
C ALA A 73 3.86 4.36 8.14
N VAL A 74 3.27 4.28 9.33
CA VAL A 74 3.04 5.46 10.18
C VAL A 74 4.37 6.12 10.57
N ALA A 75 5.39 5.35 10.96
CA ALA A 75 6.70 5.87 11.33
C ALA A 75 7.42 6.53 10.14
N VAL A 76 7.21 6.04 8.92
CA VAL A 76 7.75 6.66 7.69
C VAL A 76 7.11 8.03 7.46
N GLY A 77 5.84 8.22 7.82
CA GLY A 77 5.11 9.49 7.72
C GLY A 77 4.08 9.50 6.59
N ILE A 78 3.06 8.65 6.68
CA ILE A 78 1.91 8.64 5.75
C ILE A 78 0.80 9.59 6.20
N ALA A 79 -0.09 9.96 5.29
CA ALA A 79 -1.27 10.78 5.58
C ALA A 79 -2.42 9.96 6.19
N GLY A 80 -2.44 8.65 5.98
CA GLY A 80 -3.48 7.79 6.56
C GLY A 80 -3.21 6.30 6.33
N LEU A 81 -3.88 5.48 7.14
CA LEU A 81 -3.98 4.03 6.94
C LEU A 81 -5.31 3.69 6.27
N PHE A 82 -5.27 2.77 5.32
CA PHE A 82 -6.45 2.06 4.84
C PHE A 82 -6.43 0.66 5.46
N VAL A 83 -7.53 0.27 6.13
CA VAL A 83 -7.67 -0.97 6.90
C VAL A 83 -8.96 -1.70 6.54
#